data_AF-A0A1Y1K7T5-F1
#
_entry.id   AF-A0A1Y1K7T5-F1
#
_cell.length_a   1.000
_cell.length_b   1.000
_cell.length_c   1.000
_cell.angle_alpha   90.00
_cell.angle_beta   90.00
_cell.angle_gamma   90.00
#
_symmetry.space_group_name_H-M   'P 1'
#
loop_
_entity.id
_entity.type
_entity.pdbx_description
1 polymer ?
#
loop_
_entity_poly.entity_id
_entity_poly.type
_entity_poly.pdbx_seq_one_letter_code
_entity_poly.pdbx_strand_id
1 'polypeptide(L)'
;LKVAILPVSYPEVDLTEAQSRCIMAALNVAVDELEVGPFPRLAGFRWNSHGVVVAECEDQWTLDWLERTVSLIKPWEGASLKVQRHVPKVVKVMAVLHGLPDDTAIILKRLHRQNPGLRTNLWRTFFRREEPGRVLLAFGVDEASYRALQRQNLKAHAGVSHVTFVTKASAPAAQAKG
;
A
#
# COMPACT_ATOMS: atom_id res chain seq x y z
N LEU A 1 -18.77 4.50 -5.79
CA LEU A 1 -17.98 4.58 -4.55
C LEU A 1 -16.72 3.74 -4.69
N LYS A 2 -15.53 4.30 -4.48
CA LYS A 2 -14.25 3.60 -4.73
C LYS A 2 -13.57 3.24 -3.41
N VAL A 3 -13.34 1.95 -3.18
CA VAL A 3 -12.82 1.41 -1.93
C VAL A 3 -11.66 0.45 -2.16
N ALA A 4 -10.92 0.13 -1.09
CA ALA A 4 -9.84 -0.85 -1.13
C ALA A 4 -10.17 -2.06 -0.26
N ILE A 5 -9.95 -3.26 -0.79
CA ILE A 5 -9.92 -4.52 -0.04
C ILE A 5 -8.46 -4.86 0.22
N LEU A 6 -8.14 -5.12 1.48
CA LEU A 6 -6.77 -5.29 1.97
C LEU A 6 -6.74 -6.18 3.22
N PRO A 7 -5.58 -6.79 3.55
CA PRO A 7 -5.44 -7.58 4.76
C PRO A 7 -5.66 -6.71 6.00
N VAL A 8 -6.17 -7.29 7.08
CA VAL A 8 -6.30 -6.56 8.35
C VAL A 8 -4.95 -6.03 8.82
N SER A 9 -3.87 -6.79 8.59
CA SER A 9 -2.46 -6.48 8.85
C SER A 9 -1.78 -5.68 7.73
N TYR A 10 -2.52 -4.87 6.98
CA TYR A 10 -1.93 -3.87 6.10
C TYR A 10 -1.47 -2.66 6.92
N PRO A 11 -0.31 -2.04 6.65
CA PRO A 11 0.56 -2.20 5.46
C PRO A 11 1.67 -3.25 5.58
N GLU A 12 1.70 -4.07 6.63
CA GLU A 12 2.73 -5.08 6.86
C GLU A 12 2.65 -6.25 5.87
N VAL A 13 1.43 -6.63 5.47
CA VAL A 13 1.15 -7.71 4.53
C VAL A 13 0.34 -7.18 3.35
N ASP A 14 0.69 -7.65 2.16
CA ASP A 14 0.05 -7.30 0.91
C ASP A 14 -0.78 -8.45 0.34
N LEU A 15 -1.73 -8.10 -0.52
CA LEU A 15 -2.33 -9.06 -1.43
C LEU A 15 -1.41 -9.28 -2.62
N THR A 16 -1.20 -10.55 -2.95
CA THR A 16 -0.68 -10.96 -4.25
C THR A 16 -1.77 -10.91 -5.31
N GLU A 17 -1.37 -10.94 -6.58
CA GLU A 17 -2.33 -11.07 -7.67
C GLU A 17 -3.15 -12.36 -7.56
N ALA A 18 -2.51 -13.48 -7.19
CA ALA A 18 -3.21 -14.75 -6.98
C ALA A 18 -4.28 -14.65 -5.88
N GLN A 19 -3.94 -14.05 -4.74
CA GLN A 19 -4.91 -13.80 -3.67
C GLN A 19 -6.06 -12.90 -4.13
N SER A 20 -5.79 -11.91 -4.99
CA SER A 20 -6.88 -11.08 -5.54
C SER A 20 -7.90 -11.87 -6.35
N ARG A 21 -7.45 -12.89 -7.10
CA ARG A 21 -8.32 -13.80 -7.84
C ARG A 21 -9.12 -14.70 -6.90
N CYS A 22 -8.52 -15.16 -5.79
CA CYS A 22 -9.25 -15.89 -4.74
C CYS A 22 -10.35 -15.02 -4.11
N ILE A 23 -10.08 -13.75 -3.82
CA ILE A 23 -11.11 -12.82 -3.31
C ILE A 23 -12.25 -12.68 -4.32
N MET A 24 -11.92 -12.48 -5.60
CA MET A 24 -12.94 -12.38 -6.66
C MET A 24 -13.81 -13.65 -6.72
N ALA A 25 -13.19 -14.83 -6.71
CA ALA A 25 -13.92 -16.10 -6.73
C ALA A 25 -14.84 -16.26 -5.51
N ALA A 26 -14.34 -15.95 -4.31
CA ALA A 26 -15.14 -16.03 -3.08
C ALA A 26 -16.30 -15.02 -3.06
N LEU A 27 -16.09 -13.81 -3.61
CA LEU A 27 -17.15 -12.82 -3.75
C LEU A 27 -18.22 -13.28 -4.76
N ASN A 28 -17.83 -13.90 -5.87
CA ASN A 28 -18.79 -14.44 -6.84
C ASN A 28 -19.66 -15.53 -6.21
N VAL A 29 -19.07 -16.46 -5.46
CA VAL A 29 -19.84 -17.46 -4.69
C VAL A 29 -20.83 -16.79 -3.74
N ALA A 30 -20.39 -15.76 -3.01
CA ALA A 30 -21.27 -15.01 -2.11
C ALA A 30 -22.38 -14.22 -2.84
N VAL A 31 -22.22 -13.92 -4.13
CA VAL A 31 -23.29 -13.35 -4.97
C VAL A 31 -24.25 -14.44 -5.40
N ASP A 32 -23.74 -15.59 -5.83
CA ASP A 32 -24.55 -16.74 -6.29
C ASP A 32 -25.43 -17.30 -5.16
N GLU A 33 -25.02 -17.15 -3.90
CA GLU A 33 -25.78 -17.55 -2.70
C GLU A 33 -26.91 -16.58 -2.32
N LEU A 34 -27.02 -15.41 -2.96
CA LEU A 34 -28.12 -14.47 -2.69
C LEU A 34 -29.41 -14.94 -3.37
N GLU A 35 -30.43 -15.26 -2.57
CA GLU A 35 -31.73 -15.71 -3.09
C GLU A 35 -32.63 -14.56 -3.56
N VAL A 36 -32.55 -13.41 -2.89
CA VAL A 36 -33.43 -12.25 -3.14
C VAL A 36 -32.62 -10.97 -3.23
N GLY A 37 -32.97 -10.14 -4.21
CA GLY A 37 -32.33 -8.86 -4.44
C GLY A 37 -32.57 -7.82 -3.34
N PRO A 38 -31.85 -6.68 -3.38
CA PRO A 38 -30.97 -6.27 -4.48
C PRO A 38 -29.65 -7.06 -4.52
N PHE A 39 -28.99 -7.05 -5.68
CA PHE A 39 -27.71 -7.71 -5.92
C PHE A 39 -26.57 -6.69 -6.01
N PRO A 40 -25.35 -7.02 -5.56
CA PRO A 40 -24.24 -6.08 -5.55
C PRO A 40 -23.76 -5.80 -6.98
N ARG A 41 -23.45 -4.53 -7.25
CA ARG A 41 -22.94 -4.10 -8.57
C ARG A 41 -21.61 -3.38 -8.44
N LEU A 42 -20.56 -4.04 -8.93
CA LEU A 42 -19.21 -3.48 -8.99
C LEU A 42 -18.90 -3.05 -10.42
N ALA A 43 -18.72 -1.75 -10.64
CA ALA A 43 -18.29 -1.18 -11.92
C ALA A 43 -16.81 -1.48 -12.24
N GLY A 44 -16.04 -1.93 -11.24
CA GLY A 44 -14.66 -2.33 -11.42
C GLY A 44 -14.10 -3.06 -10.20
N PHE A 45 -13.21 -4.02 -10.46
CA PHE A 45 -12.51 -4.78 -9.44
C PHE A 45 -11.11 -5.13 -9.96
N ARG A 46 -10.06 -4.56 -9.36
CA ARG A 46 -8.68 -4.75 -9.85
C ARG A 46 -7.67 -4.76 -8.73
N TRP A 47 -6.72 -5.68 -8.79
CA TRP A 47 -5.50 -5.59 -8.00
C TRP A 47 -4.55 -4.54 -8.58
N ASN A 48 -3.79 -3.85 -7.74
CA ASN A 48 -2.83 -2.84 -8.20
C ASN A 48 -1.41 -3.11 -7.68
N SER A 49 -0.44 -2.36 -8.23
CA SER A 49 0.98 -2.49 -7.85
C SER A 49 1.33 -2.09 -6.40
N HIS A 50 0.32 -1.68 -5.62
CA HIS A 50 0.38 -1.38 -4.19
C HIS A 50 -0.20 -2.50 -3.33
N GLY A 51 -0.43 -3.70 -3.89
CA GLY A 51 -0.78 -4.87 -3.10
C GLY A 51 -2.19 -4.82 -2.51
N VAL A 52 -3.08 -4.00 -3.08
CA VAL A 52 -4.47 -3.88 -2.65
C VAL A 52 -5.40 -4.14 -3.83
N VAL A 53 -6.62 -4.60 -3.52
CA VAL A 53 -7.69 -4.70 -4.51
C VAL A 53 -8.53 -3.43 -4.43
N VAL A 54 -8.76 -2.79 -5.57
CA VAL A 54 -9.61 -1.61 -5.70
C VAL A 54 -10.93 -2.04 -6.29
N ALA A 55 -12.01 -1.84 -5.54
CA ALA A 55 -13.38 -2.10 -5.94
C ALA A 55 -14.15 -0.78 -6.13
N GLU A 56 -14.98 -0.73 -7.16
CA GLU A 56 -15.81 0.44 -7.51
C GLU A 56 -17.28 0.04 -7.39
N CYS A 57 -17.88 0.24 -6.21
CA CYS A 57 -19.28 -0.05 -5.92
C CYS A 57 -20.19 0.99 -6.59
N GLU A 58 -21.27 0.57 -7.26
CA GLU A 58 -22.19 1.51 -7.92
C GLU A 58 -22.99 2.35 -6.92
N ASP A 59 -23.37 1.78 -5.78
CA ASP A 59 -24.22 2.41 -4.77
C ASP A 59 -23.79 2.07 -3.34
N GLN A 60 -24.44 2.72 -2.36
CA GLN A 60 -24.16 2.52 -0.94
C GLN A 60 -24.53 1.12 -0.47
N TRP A 61 -25.59 0.53 -1.02
CA TRP A 61 -25.99 -0.83 -0.68
C TRP A 61 -24.90 -1.84 -1.06
N THR A 62 -24.33 -1.73 -2.27
CA THR A 62 -23.24 -2.59 -2.72
C THR A 62 -22.00 -2.44 -1.83
N LEU A 63 -21.71 -1.22 -1.37
CA LEU A 63 -20.62 -0.98 -0.44
C LEU A 63 -20.86 -1.67 0.90
N ASP A 64 -22.06 -1.53 1.49
CA ASP A 64 -22.39 -2.14 2.77
C ASP A 64 -22.42 -3.68 2.67
N TRP A 65 -22.89 -4.23 1.54
CA TRP A 65 -22.76 -5.65 1.24
C TRP A 65 -21.29 -6.07 1.18
N LEU A 66 -20.45 -5.35 0.43
CA LEU A 66 -19.04 -5.68 0.27
C LEU A 66 -18.29 -5.63 1.61
N GLU A 67 -18.54 -4.62 2.45
CA GLU A 67 -17.94 -4.47 3.78
C GLU A 67 -18.25 -5.68 4.67
N ARG A 68 -19.51 -6.12 4.71
CA ARG A 68 -19.93 -7.31 5.48
C ARG A 68 -19.34 -8.58 4.89
N THR A 69 -19.51 -8.81 3.59
CA THR A 69 -19.08 -10.05 2.93
C THR A 69 -17.57 -10.25 3.02
N VAL A 70 -16.78 -9.21 2.74
CA VAL A 70 -15.30 -9.28 2.83
C VAL A 70 -14.82 -9.64 4.25
N SER A 71 -15.54 -9.19 5.29
CA SER A 71 -15.19 -9.53 6.67
C SER A 71 -15.47 -10.99 7.04
N LEU A 72 -16.38 -11.64 6.31
CA LEU A 72 -16.85 -13.01 6.58
C LEU A 72 -16.14 -14.06 5.72
N ILE A 73 -15.86 -13.75 4.44
CA ILE A 73 -15.24 -14.70 3.52
C ILE A 73 -13.83 -15.10 3.98
N LYS A 74 -13.48 -16.36 3.70
CA LYS A 74 -12.13 -16.92 3.89
C LYS A 74 -11.62 -17.48 2.57
N PRO A 75 -11.12 -16.64 1.65
CA PRO A 75 -10.76 -17.09 0.30
C PRO A 75 -9.52 -17.99 0.27
N TRP A 76 -8.76 -18.07 1.37
CA TRP A 76 -7.69 -19.03 1.63
C TRP A 76 -7.54 -19.21 3.15
N GLU A 77 -6.76 -20.21 3.56
CA GLU A 77 -6.48 -20.49 4.98
C GLU A 77 -5.79 -19.31 5.67
N GLY A 78 -6.32 -18.88 6.81
CA GLY A 78 -5.78 -17.74 7.56
C GLY A 78 -6.10 -16.37 6.97
N ALA A 79 -6.90 -16.28 5.90
CA ALA A 79 -7.31 -15.00 5.33
C ALA A 79 -8.05 -14.12 6.36
N SER A 80 -7.61 -12.87 6.50
CA SER A 80 -8.27 -11.85 7.32
C SER A 80 -8.25 -10.53 6.56
N LEU A 81 -9.41 -10.14 6.04
CA LEU A 81 -9.57 -9.03 5.09
C LEU A 81 -10.48 -7.96 5.68
N LYS A 82 -10.28 -6.72 5.24
CA LYS A 82 -11.14 -5.58 5.53
C LYS A 82 -11.34 -4.73 4.28
N VAL A 83 -12.45 -4.00 4.27
CA VAL A 83 -12.70 -2.94 3.30
C VAL A 83 -12.35 -1.60 3.94
N GLN A 84 -11.66 -0.75 3.18
CA GLN A 84 -11.34 0.61 3.57
C GLN A 84 -11.92 1.57 2.53
N ARG A 85 -12.73 2.53 2.98
CA ARG A 85 -13.42 3.51 2.11
C ARG A 85 -12.47 4.48 1.39
N HIS A 86 -11.21 4.56 1.82
CA HIS A 86 -10.15 5.32 1.16
C HIS A 86 -9.10 4.37 0.57
N VAL A 87 -8.84 4.49 -0.73
CA VAL A 87 -7.77 3.74 -1.40
C VAL A 87 -6.41 4.34 -1.01
N PRO A 88 -5.52 3.59 -0.34
CA PRO A 88 -4.21 4.10 0.04
C PRO A 88 -3.43 4.58 -1.19
N LYS A 89 -3.07 5.87 -1.19
CA LYS A 89 -2.12 6.44 -2.15
C LYS A 89 -0.72 6.39 -1.53
N VAL A 90 0.16 5.59 -2.11
CA VAL A 90 1.56 5.51 -1.67
C VAL A 90 2.50 5.89 -2.80
N VAL A 91 3.47 6.73 -2.49
CA VAL A 91 4.56 7.12 -3.41
C VAL A 91 5.73 6.18 -3.18
N LYS A 92 6.17 5.49 -4.24
CA LYS A 92 7.33 4.60 -4.17
C LYS A 92 8.61 5.45 -4.15
N VAL A 93 9.38 5.33 -3.07
CA VAL A 93 10.67 5.99 -2.89
C VAL A 93 11.73 4.96 -2.52
N MET A 94 12.97 5.21 -2.87
CA MET A 94 14.11 4.42 -2.45
C MET A 94 14.92 5.24 -1.46
N ALA A 95 15.08 4.72 -0.25
CA ALA A 95 15.87 5.29 0.82
C ALA A 95 17.29 4.70 0.79
N VAL A 96 18.28 5.57 0.83
CA VAL A 96 19.70 5.23 0.90
C VAL A 96 20.21 5.65 2.28
N LEU A 97 20.69 4.68 3.05
CA LEU A 97 21.26 4.88 4.38
C LEU A 97 22.74 4.51 4.36
N HIS A 98 23.59 5.40 4.84
CA HIS A 98 25.03 5.14 4.96
C HIS A 98 25.39 4.73 6.39
N GLY A 99 26.23 3.69 6.53
CA GLY A 99 26.94 3.40 7.78
C GLY A 99 26.26 2.52 8.83
N LEU A 100 25.01 2.06 8.67
CA LEU A 100 24.37 1.17 9.66
C LEU A 100 23.54 0.06 9.01
N PRO A 101 23.80 -1.24 9.30
CA PRO A 101 22.92 -2.34 8.94
C PRO A 101 21.80 -2.55 9.99
N ASP A 102 21.29 -1.48 10.61
CA ASP A 102 20.22 -1.59 11.59
C ASP A 102 18.95 -2.19 10.97
N ASP A 103 18.15 -2.88 11.78
CA ASP A 103 16.88 -3.44 11.34
C ASP A 103 15.94 -2.37 10.79
N THR A 104 15.15 -2.73 9.78
CA THR A 104 14.22 -1.81 9.13
C THR A 104 13.23 -1.20 10.13
N ALA A 105 12.80 -1.98 11.13
CA ALA A 105 11.94 -1.49 12.22
C ALA A 105 12.62 -0.40 13.06
N ILE A 106 13.92 -0.54 13.34
CA ILE A 106 14.71 0.46 14.09
C ILE A 106 14.86 1.72 13.24
N ILE A 107 15.15 1.57 11.95
CA ILE A 107 15.25 2.68 10.99
C ILE A 107 13.93 3.47 10.92
N LEU A 108 12.80 2.79 10.72
CA LEU A 108 11.49 3.43 10.67
C LEU A 108 11.14 4.13 11.99
N LYS A 109 11.48 3.53 13.14
CA LYS A 109 11.28 4.15 14.46
C LYS A 109 12.09 5.44 14.62
N ARG A 110 13.34 5.49 14.14
CA ARG A 110 14.16 6.70 14.17
C ARG A 110 13.62 7.77 13.23
N LEU A 111 13.27 7.39 11.99
CA LEU A 111 12.65 8.27 11.02
C LEU A 111 11.39 8.94 11.57
N HIS A 112 10.51 8.17 12.23
CA HIS A 112 9.32 8.70 12.87
C HIS A 112 9.63 9.71 13.97
N ARG A 113 10.57 9.37 14.87
CA ARG A 113 10.87 10.17 16.05
C ARG A 113 11.60 11.47 15.73
N GLN A 114 12.49 11.46 14.74
CA GLN A 114 13.38 12.58 14.45
C GLN A 114 12.86 13.52 13.37
N ASN A 115 11.79 13.17 12.67
CA ASN A 115 11.28 13.96 11.55
C ASN A 115 9.77 14.19 11.72
N PRO A 116 9.39 15.31 12.36
CA PRO A 116 8.00 15.72 12.47
C PRO A 116 7.32 15.75 11.10
N GLY A 117 6.22 15.03 10.98
CA GLY A 117 5.47 14.89 9.72
C GLY A 117 5.71 13.58 8.97
N LEU A 118 6.68 12.75 9.37
CA LEU A 118 6.83 11.39 8.82
C LEU A 118 6.01 10.38 9.63
N ARG A 119 4.98 9.84 9.00
CA ARG A 119 4.05 8.83 9.56
C ARG A 119 4.49 7.44 9.13
N THR A 120 5.65 6.99 9.59
CA THR A 120 6.28 5.75 9.10
C THR A 120 5.45 4.50 9.39
N ASN A 121 4.50 4.56 10.33
CA ASN A 121 3.52 3.50 10.57
C ASN A 121 2.51 3.32 9.43
N LEU A 122 2.39 4.30 8.54
CA LEU A 122 1.60 4.22 7.30
C LEU A 122 2.47 3.85 6.09
N TRP A 123 3.77 3.65 6.30
CA TRP A 123 4.68 3.32 5.21
C TRP A 123 4.73 1.82 5.01
N ARG A 124 4.90 1.42 3.75
CA ARG A 124 5.12 0.04 3.35
C ARG A 124 6.59 -0.18 3.04
N THR A 125 7.17 -1.30 3.45
CA THR A 125 8.50 -1.72 3.01
C THR A 125 8.37 -2.72 1.87
N PHE A 126 8.87 -2.38 0.69
CA PHE A 126 8.84 -3.28 -0.48
C PHE A 126 10.08 -4.16 -0.57
N PHE A 127 11.23 -3.63 -0.18
CA PHE A 127 12.52 -4.28 -0.40
C PHE A 127 13.60 -3.72 0.52
N ARG A 128 14.56 -4.58 0.90
CA ARG A 128 15.80 -4.24 1.59
C ARG A 128 16.96 -4.90 0.85
N ARG A 129 18.04 -4.15 0.62
CA ARG A 129 19.34 -4.67 0.18
C ARG A 129 20.44 -4.05 1.00
N GLU A 130 21.30 -4.90 1.51
CA GLU A 130 22.52 -4.47 2.17
C GLU A 130 23.65 -4.50 1.14
N GLU A 131 24.44 -3.43 1.13
CA GLU A 131 25.62 -3.29 0.30
C GLU A 131 26.79 -2.82 1.18
N PRO A 132 28.05 -3.01 0.74
CA PRO A 132 29.20 -2.51 1.50
C PRO A 132 29.05 -1.02 1.82
N GLY A 133 28.92 -0.69 3.12
CA GLY A 133 28.80 0.67 3.62
C GLY A 133 27.43 1.35 3.48
N ARG A 134 26.40 0.68 2.92
CA ARG A 134 25.05 1.26 2.78
C ARG A 134 23.92 0.24 2.80
N VAL A 135 22.73 0.70 3.19
CA VAL A 135 21.47 -0.05 3.09
C VAL A 135 20.53 0.68 2.15
N LEU A 136 19.96 -0.06 1.20
CA LEU A 136 18.93 0.42 0.29
C LEU A 136 17.57 -0.16 0.69
N LEU A 137 16.60 0.71 0.91
CA LEU A 137 15.22 0.33 1.24
C LEU A 137 14.27 0.93 0.22
N ALA A 138 13.31 0.16 -0.27
CA ALA A 138 12.22 0.71 -1.07
C ALA A 138 10.99 0.83 -0.18
N PHE A 139 10.45 2.05 -0.06
CA PHE A 139 9.27 2.34 0.73
C PHE A 139 8.09 2.80 -0.13
N GLY A 140 6.88 2.46 0.28
CA GLY A 140 5.65 3.11 -0.13
C GLY A 140 5.29 4.13 0.93
N VAL A 141 5.42 5.40 0.61
CA VAL A 141 5.27 6.50 1.55
C VAL A 141 3.91 7.15 1.35
N ASP A 142 3.16 7.37 2.45
CA ASP A 142 1.89 8.09 2.37
C ASP A 142 2.09 9.53 1.88
N GLU A 143 1.08 10.09 1.24
CA GLU A 143 1.19 11.40 0.58
C GLU A 143 1.63 12.54 1.52
N ALA A 144 1.18 12.55 2.78
CA ALA A 144 1.57 13.61 3.71
C ALA A 144 3.03 13.50 4.14
N SER A 145 3.50 12.28 4.41
CA SER A 145 4.91 12.01 4.66
C SER A 145 5.78 12.36 3.45
N TYR A 146 5.31 12.04 2.24
CA TYR A 146 6.02 12.40 1.02
C TYR A 146 6.15 13.91 0.85
N ARG A 147 5.07 14.68 1.09
CA ARG A 147 5.11 16.15 1.11
C ARG A 147 6.06 16.70 2.19
N ALA A 148 6.16 16.02 3.34
CA ALA A 148 7.13 16.39 4.38
C ALA A 148 8.58 16.15 3.92
N LEU A 149 8.85 15.02 3.28
CA LEU A 149 10.15 14.74 2.66
C LEU A 149 10.50 15.76 1.58
N GLN A 150 9.56 16.14 0.72
CA GLN A 150 9.79 17.13 -0.33
C GLN A 150 10.23 18.49 0.24
N ARG A 151 9.62 18.93 1.35
CA ARG A 151 10.01 20.18 2.05
C ARG A 151 11.44 20.13 2.61
N GLN A 152 11.99 18.93 2.81
CA GLN A 152 13.34 18.69 3.31
C GLN A 152 14.29 18.21 2.21
N ASN A 153 14.00 18.52 0.94
CA ASN A 153 14.80 18.11 -0.22
C ASN A 153 15.05 16.59 -0.27
N LEU A 154 14.02 15.81 0.08
CA LEU A 154 14.05 14.35 0.14
C LEU A 154 15.15 13.79 1.07
N LYS A 155 15.45 14.50 2.17
CA LYS A 155 16.35 14.03 3.22
C LYS A 155 15.60 13.94 4.55
N ALA A 156 16.01 13.00 5.40
CA ALA A 156 15.51 12.86 6.76
C ALA A 156 16.64 12.42 7.70
N HIS A 157 16.49 12.73 8.98
CA HIS A 157 17.40 12.28 10.04
C HIS A 157 17.07 10.83 10.45
N ALA A 158 18.10 10.00 10.63
CA ALA A 158 17.94 8.68 11.23
C ALA A 158 19.16 8.33 12.12
N GLY A 159 18.96 8.40 13.43
CA GLY A 159 20.06 8.28 14.40
C GLY A 159 20.98 9.49 14.34
N VAL A 160 22.28 9.23 14.13
CA VAL A 160 23.32 10.25 13.96
C VAL A 160 23.68 10.49 12.48
N SER A 161 22.92 9.92 11.55
CA SER A 161 23.13 10.06 10.11
C SER A 161 21.87 10.59 9.40
N HIS A 162 21.98 10.73 8.08
CA HIS A 162 20.89 11.13 7.21
C HIS A 162 20.52 10.02 6.25
N VAL A 163 19.23 9.94 5.94
CA VAL A 163 18.66 9.11 4.88
C VAL A 163 18.34 10.00 3.70
N THR A 164 18.80 9.62 2.51
CA THR A 164 18.40 10.29 1.27
C THR A 164 17.36 9.44 0.56
N PHE A 165 16.25 10.06 0.17
CA PHE A 165 15.18 9.43 -0.58
C PHE A 165 15.28 9.82 -2.05
N VAL A 166 15.20 8.84 -2.94
CA VAL A 166 15.12 9.05 -4.38
C VAL A 166 13.82 8.46 -4.90
N THR A 167 13.06 9.26 -5.64
CA THR A 167 11.93 8.76 -6.41
C THR A 167 12.47 8.23 -7.73
N LYS A 168 11.90 7.14 -8.27
CA LYS A 168 12.08 6.91 -9.72
C LYS A 168 11.46 8.13 -10.42
N ALA A 169 12.30 8.99 -10.99
CA ALA A 169 11.81 9.95 -11.97
C ALA A 169 11.05 9.12 -13.01
N SER A 170 9.80 9.48 -13.30
CA SER A 170 9.24 9.16 -14.61
C SER A 170 10.29 9.58 -15.62
N ALA A 171 10.79 8.64 -16.43
CA ALA A 171 11.72 8.97 -17.50
C ALA A 171 11.16 10.20 -18.25
N PRO A 172 11.96 11.24 -18.51
CA PRO A 172 11.51 12.32 -19.35
C PRO A 172 11.06 11.69 -20.67
N ALA A 173 9.84 12.01 -21.12
CA ALA A 173 9.41 11.64 -22.46
C ALA A 173 10.52 12.06 -23.42
N ALA A 174 11.09 11.09 -24.14
CA ALA A 174 12.09 11.36 -25.15
C ALA A 174 11.52 12.43 -26.08
N GLN A 175 12.12 13.62 -26.06
CA GLN A 175 11.83 14.64 -27.05
C GLN A 175 12.20 14.03 -28.40
N ALA A 176 11.18 13.72 -29.20
CA ALA A 176 11.34 13.48 -30.62
C ALA A 176 12.00 14.74 -31.21
N LYS A 177 13.25 14.60 -31.62
CA LYS A 177 13.88 15.58 -32.51
C LYS A 177 13.21 15.40 -33.87
N GLY A 178 12.60 16.48 -34.36
CA GLY A 178 12.20 16.63 -35.75
C GLY A 178 13.39 16.83 -36.68
#